data_AF-A0A662P688-F1
#
_entry.id   AF-A0A662P688-F1
#
_cell.length_a   1.000
_cell.length_b   1.000
_cell.length_c   1.000
_cell.angle_alpha   90.00
_cell.angle_beta   90.00
_cell.angle_gamma   90.00
#
_symmetry.space_group_name_H-M   'P 1'
#
loop_
_entity.id
_entity.type
_entity.pdbx_description
1 polymer ?
#
loop_
_entity_poly.entity_id
_entity_poly.type
_entity_poly.pdbx_seq_one_letter_code
_entity_poly.pdbx_strand_id
1 'polypeptide(L)'
;MRKVFPILLIGSLSMLFAEVFSGASQTWFINGWGIIVTFPLYLCHLLFFLWIALKSRRTTLSQLYLFGVIFALYESWITKVLWAGYMDSAGPGLGTLFGIDISEFPVLVFFWHPIMSFIIPILVFEILTKKVLNDHESILIKTTKKTILITLFLISISTFIANGNGFDLLSSNASLIGTLLIISVLYYLTKKA
;
A
#
# COMPACT_ATOMS: atom_id res chain seq x y z
N MET A 1 3.06 -14.33 -21.05
CA MET A 1 3.93 -14.27 -19.86
C MET A 1 4.56 -12.90 -19.59
N ARG A 2 5.12 -12.17 -20.57
CA ARG A 2 5.75 -10.83 -20.36
C ARG A 2 4.95 -9.81 -19.54
N LYS A 3 3.61 -9.77 -19.68
CA LYS A 3 2.74 -8.81 -18.97
C LYS A 3 2.47 -9.17 -17.49
N VAL A 4 2.82 -10.39 -17.05
CA VAL A 4 2.54 -10.84 -15.68
C VAL A 4 3.50 -10.20 -14.67
N PHE A 5 4.78 -10.02 -15.02
CA PHE A 5 5.74 -9.43 -14.08
C PHE A 5 5.43 -7.97 -13.70
N PRO A 6 5.08 -7.06 -14.63
CA PRO A 6 4.64 -5.72 -14.25
C PRO A 6 3.39 -5.72 -13.37
N ILE A 7 2.46 -6.64 -13.62
CA ILE A 7 1.23 -6.80 -12.83
C ILE A 7 1.56 -7.22 -11.40
N LEU A 8 2.39 -8.25 -11.24
CA LEU A 8 2.83 -8.69 -9.93
C LEU A 8 3.65 -7.62 -9.22
N LEU A 9 4.49 -6.87 -9.95
CA LEU A 9 5.30 -5.79 -9.41
C LEU A 9 4.42 -4.70 -8.76
N ILE A 10 3.40 -4.21 -9.47
CA ILE A 10 2.53 -3.16 -8.92
C ILE A 10 1.68 -3.67 -7.74
N GLY A 11 1.27 -4.94 -7.75
CA GLY A 11 0.63 -5.59 -6.60
C GLY A 11 1.55 -5.71 -5.39
N SER A 12 2.81 -6.12 -5.59
CA SER A 12 3.80 -6.22 -4.51
C SER A 12 4.14 -4.86 -3.92
N LEU A 13 4.13 -3.79 -4.73
CA LEU A 13 4.23 -2.42 -4.23
C LEU A 13 3.02 -2.07 -3.35
N SER A 14 1.79 -2.37 -3.81
CA SER A 14 0.58 -2.16 -3.01
C SER A 14 0.65 -2.88 -1.66
N MET A 15 1.04 -4.15 -1.66
CA MET A 15 1.24 -4.94 -0.43
C MET A 15 2.34 -4.37 0.47
N LEU A 16 3.47 -3.94 -0.08
CA LEU A 16 4.55 -3.35 0.71
C LEU A 16 4.05 -2.12 1.48
N PHE A 17 3.43 -1.18 0.78
CA PHE A 17 3.03 0.09 1.38
C PHE A 17 1.79 -0.06 2.28
N ALA A 18 0.86 -0.96 1.96
CA ALA A 18 -0.37 -1.12 2.74
C ALA A 18 -0.19 -1.99 3.99
N GLU A 19 0.48 -3.13 3.85
CA GLU A 19 0.49 -4.22 4.84
C GLU A 19 1.83 -4.36 5.55
N VAL A 20 2.93 -4.34 4.79
CA VAL A 20 4.26 -4.53 5.39
C VAL A 20 4.65 -3.30 6.21
N PHE A 21 4.38 -2.11 5.69
CA PHE A 21 4.63 -0.84 6.37
C PHE A 21 3.71 -0.56 7.55
N SER A 22 2.48 -1.09 7.56
CA SER A 22 1.60 -1.03 8.74
C SER A 22 1.97 -2.10 9.78
N GLY A 23 2.70 -3.13 9.37
CA GLY A 23 3.01 -4.28 10.19
C GLY A 23 1.88 -5.31 10.29
N ALA A 24 0.83 -5.18 9.47
CA ALA A 24 -0.35 -6.06 9.46
C ALA A 24 -0.07 -7.45 8.83
N SER A 25 0.60 -7.49 7.67
CA SER A 25 1.00 -8.75 7.01
C SER A 25 2.50 -8.80 6.73
N GLN A 26 3.28 -9.05 7.79
CA GLN A 26 4.74 -8.98 7.83
C GLN A 26 5.41 -9.87 6.76
N THR A 27 5.22 -11.19 6.85
CA THR A 27 5.80 -12.18 5.94
C THR A 27 4.71 -12.78 5.04
N TRP A 28 3.95 -11.90 4.38
CA TRP A 28 2.83 -12.26 3.50
C TRP A 28 3.18 -13.29 2.43
N PHE A 29 4.47 -13.38 2.04
CA PHE A 29 5.01 -14.29 1.04
C PHE A 29 5.37 -15.69 1.58
N ILE A 30 5.24 -15.93 2.88
CA ILE A 30 5.39 -17.26 3.51
C ILE A 30 4.04 -17.78 4.00
N ASN A 31 3.15 -16.87 4.42
CA ASN A 31 1.81 -17.22 4.86
C ASN A 31 0.86 -17.48 3.67
N GLY A 32 0.20 -18.64 3.65
CA GLY A 32 -0.77 -19.00 2.62
C GLY A 32 -1.93 -17.99 2.49
N TRP A 33 -2.41 -17.41 3.60
CA TRP A 33 -3.42 -16.36 3.58
C TRP A 33 -2.91 -15.09 2.89
N GLY A 34 -1.66 -14.70 3.18
CA GLY A 34 -1.01 -13.56 2.54
C GLY A 34 -0.89 -13.72 1.03
N ILE A 35 -0.56 -14.91 0.55
CA ILE A 35 -0.41 -15.22 -0.88
C ILE A 35 -1.75 -15.37 -1.60
N ILE A 36 -2.74 -16.02 -0.98
CA ILE A 36 -3.98 -16.45 -1.66
C ILE A 36 -5.11 -15.44 -1.47
N VAL A 37 -5.10 -14.67 -0.37
CA VAL A 37 -6.18 -13.74 -0.03
C VAL A 37 -5.69 -12.31 -0.07
N THR A 38 -4.74 -11.94 0.80
CA THR A 38 -4.34 -10.53 0.97
C THR A 38 -3.69 -9.98 -0.30
N PHE A 39 -2.67 -10.65 -0.85
CA PHE A 39 -2.00 -10.18 -2.07
C PHE A 39 -2.95 -10.07 -3.27
N PRO A 40 -3.77 -11.09 -3.61
CA PRO A 40 -4.73 -10.96 -4.69
C PRO A 40 -5.78 -9.89 -4.46
N LEU A 41 -6.20 -9.67 -3.21
CA LEU A 41 -7.11 -8.57 -2.87
C LEU A 41 -6.50 -7.22 -3.22
N TYR A 42 -5.31 -6.90 -2.70
CA TYR A 42 -4.64 -5.62 -3.00
C TYR A 42 -4.34 -5.46 -4.49
N LEU A 43 -3.84 -6.51 -5.13
CA LEU A 43 -3.55 -6.51 -6.57
C LEU A 43 -4.81 -6.23 -7.39
N CYS A 44 -5.90 -6.96 -7.15
CA CYS A 44 -7.13 -6.82 -7.93
C CYS A 44 -7.77 -5.45 -7.74
N HIS A 45 -7.82 -4.93 -6.51
CA HIS A 45 -8.38 -3.59 -6.24
C HIS A 45 -7.56 -2.50 -6.92
N LEU A 46 -6.23 -2.56 -6.78
CA LEU A 46 -5.36 -1.59 -7.43
C LEU A 46 -5.58 -1.62 -8.95
N LEU A 47 -5.53 -2.80 -9.57
CA LEU A 47 -5.71 -2.91 -11.02
C LEU A 47 -7.09 -2.45 -11.47
N PHE A 48 -8.14 -2.80 -10.73
CA PHE A 48 -9.52 -2.43 -11.06
C PHE A 48 -9.70 -0.92 -11.06
N PHE A 49 -9.32 -0.24 -9.97
CA PHE A 49 -9.47 1.22 -9.87
C PHE A 49 -8.51 1.97 -10.79
N LEU A 50 -7.27 1.48 -10.96
CA LEU A 50 -6.35 2.06 -11.93
C LEU A 50 -6.85 1.89 -13.36
N TRP A 51 -7.45 0.74 -13.69
CA TRP A 51 -8.06 0.52 -15.00
C TRP A 51 -9.23 1.49 -15.24
N ILE A 52 -10.10 1.71 -14.25
CA ILE A 52 -11.19 2.71 -14.34
C ILE A 52 -10.61 4.11 -14.57
N ALA A 53 -9.59 4.50 -13.79
CA ALA A 53 -8.94 5.81 -13.91
C ALA A 53 -8.34 6.01 -15.31
N LEU A 54 -7.60 5.02 -15.82
CA LEU A 54 -7.00 5.06 -17.16
C LEU A 54 -8.06 5.08 -18.26
N LYS A 55 -9.09 4.24 -18.15
CA LYS A 55 -10.17 4.14 -19.16
C LYS A 55 -11.00 5.42 -19.23
N SER A 56 -11.26 6.05 -18.09
CA SER A 56 -11.99 7.32 -17.98
C SER A 56 -11.13 8.56 -18.19
N ARG A 57 -9.80 8.40 -18.36
CA ARG A 57 -8.81 9.48 -18.41
C ARG A 57 -8.86 10.38 -17.16
N ARG A 58 -9.17 9.79 -16.01
CA ARG A 58 -9.26 10.44 -14.71
C ARG A 58 -8.04 10.09 -13.87
N THR A 59 -6.87 10.55 -14.30
CA THR A 59 -5.57 10.17 -13.75
C THR A 59 -4.91 11.24 -12.88
N THR A 60 -5.57 12.36 -12.59
CA THR A 60 -4.97 13.35 -11.68
C THR A 60 -4.87 12.78 -10.26
N LEU A 61 -3.93 13.25 -9.45
CA LEU A 61 -3.78 12.78 -8.06
C LEU A 61 -5.08 12.89 -7.25
N SER A 62 -5.85 13.97 -7.42
CA SER A 62 -7.13 14.13 -6.72
C SER A 62 -8.17 13.10 -7.17
N GLN A 63 -8.16 12.70 -8.44
CA GLN A 63 -9.06 11.66 -8.95
C GLN A 63 -8.62 10.28 -8.49
N LEU A 64 -7.32 9.99 -8.52
CA LEU A 64 -6.76 8.76 -7.97
C LEU A 64 -7.00 8.66 -6.47
N TYR A 65 -6.94 9.78 -5.74
CA TYR A 65 -7.29 9.84 -4.34
C TYR A 65 -8.74 9.44 -4.09
N LEU A 66 -9.69 9.96 -4.88
CA LEU A 66 -11.09 9.56 -4.78
C LEU A 66 -11.29 8.06 -5.04
N PHE A 67 -10.63 7.50 -6.06
CA PHE A 67 -10.65 6.06 -6.28
C PHE A 67 -10.00 5.28 -5.13
N GLY A 68 -8.93 5.80 -4.55
CA GLY A 68 -8.28 5.26 -3.36
C GLY A 68 -9.18 5.27 -2.12
N VAL A 69 -10.00 6.31 -1.93
CA VAL A 69 -11.01 6.37 -0.86
C VAL A 69 -12.09 5.31 -1.05
N ILE A 70 -12.56 5.10 -2.28
CA ILE A 70 -13.54 4.02 -2.57
C ILE A 70 -12.90 2.65 -2.31
N PHE A 71 -11.65 2.45 -2.71
CA PHE A 71 -10.88 1.26 -2.35
C PHE A 71 -10.82 1.08 -0.83
N ALA A 72 -10.46 2.12 -0.08
CA ALA A 72 -10.37 2.07 1.38
C ALA A 72 -11.71 1.74 2.07
N LEU A 73 -12.83 2.28 1.55
CA LEU A 73 -14.16 1.94 2.04
C LEU A 73 -14.49 0.46 1.84
N TYR A 74 -14.05 -0.12 0.72
CA TYR A 74 -14.23 -1.55 0.48
C TYR A 74 -13.31 -2.40 1.37
N GLU A 75 -12.04 -2.01 1.48
CA GLU A 75 -11.04 -2.70 2.31
C GLU A 75 -11.48 -2.73 3.77
N SER A 76 -11.92 -1.57 4.29
CA SER A 76 -12.44 -1.47 5.65
C SER A 76 -13.68 -2.34 5.87
N TRP A 77 -14.49 -2.60 4.83
CA TRP A 77 -15.61 -3.55 4.90
C TRP A 77 -15.13 -5.01 5.13
N ILE A 78 -14.01 -5.38 4.51
CA ILE A 78 -13.46 -6.75 4.56
C ILE A 78 -12.70 -7.00 5.85
N THR A 79 -11.81 -6.08 6.23
CA THR A 79 -10.89 -6.28 7.37
C THR A 79 -11.56 -6.12 8.72
N LYS A 80 -12.74 -5.52 8.76
CA LYS A 80 -13.54 -5.34 9.98
C LYS A 80 -12.93 -4.45 11.05
N VAL A 81 -11.80 -3.82 10.76
CA VAL A 81 -11.05 -3.02 11.73
C VAL A 81 -11.89 -1.87 12.27
N LEU A 82 -12.75 -1.27 11.45
CA LEU A 82 -13.58 -0.14 11.85
C LEU A 82 -14.67 -0.46 12.87
N TRP A 83 -14.97 -1.73 13.15
CA TRP A 83 -15.97 -2.10 14.17
C TRP A 83 -15.46 -3.13 15.16
N ALA A 84 -14.51 -3.98 14.77
CA ALA A 84 -13.90 -4.97 15.65
C ALA A 84 -12.61 -4.48 16.31
N GLY A 85 -11.98 -3.41 15.79
CA GLY A 85 -10.62 -3.02 16.16
C GLY A 85 -9.55 -3.86 15.43
N TYR A 86 -8.28 -3.53 15.67
CA TYR A 86 -7.16 -4.32 15.17
C TYR A 86 -7.08 -5.69 15.84
N MET A 87 -6.43 -6.65 15.17
CA MET A 87 -6.12 -7.93 15.81
C MET A 87 -5.33 -7.70 17.09
N ASP A 88 -5.70 -8.45 18.14
CA ASP A 88 -5.11 -8.37 19.49
C ASP A 88 -5.31 -7.02 20.22
N SER A 89 -6.14 -6.12 19.68
CA SER A 89 -6.59 -4.94 20.43
C SER A 89 -7.79 -5.26 21.33
N ALA A 90 -7.99 -4.46 22.38
CA ALA A 90 -9.16 -4.56 23.25
C ALA A 90 -10.46 -4.02 22.59
N GLY A 91 -10.43 -3.75 21.28
CA GLY A 91 -11.48 -3.09 20.51
C GLY A 91 -11.01 -1.78 19.85
N PRO A 92 -11.97 -0.99 19.33
CA PRO A 92 -11.76 0.32 18.71
C PRO A 92 -10.99 1.32 19.59
N GLY A 93 -10.01 2.03 19.01
CA GLY A 93 -9.02 2.81 19.78
C GLY A 93 -9.63 3.94 20.62
N LEU A 94 -10.51 4.75 20.02
CA LEU A 94 -11.23 5.84 20.70
C LEU A 94 -12.73 5.53 20.90
N GLY A 95 -13.09 4.25 20.83
CA GLY A 95 -14.49 3.82 20.82
C GLY A 95 -15.14 4.05 19.45
N THR A 96 -16.48 3.95 19.41
CA THR A 96 -17.24 4.01 18.16
C THR A 96 -18.30 5.10 18.17
N LEU A 97 -18.56 5.66 17.00
CA LEU A 97 -19.72 6.50 16.70
C LEU A 97 -20.56 5.77 15.65
N PHE A 98 -21.83 5.49 15.97
CA PHE A 98 -22.71 4.65 15.13
C PHE A 98 -22.12 3.27 14.77
N GLY A 99 -21.26 2.71 15.63
CA GLY A 99 -20.59 1.43 15.38
C GLY A 99 -19.36 1.51 14.48
N ILE A 100 -18.90 2.71 14.12
CA ILE A 100 -17.67 2.97 13.37
C ILE A 100 -16.63 3.60 14.29
N ASP A 101 -15.40 3.08 14.26
CA ASP A 101 -14.27 3.60 15.01
C ASP A 101 -13.94 5.05 14.60
N ILE A 102 -13.89 5.94 15.59
CA ILE A 102 -13.67 7.37 15.40
C ILE A 102 -12.24 7.69 14.96
N SER A 103 -11.24 6.98 15.48
CA SER A 103 -9.83 7.23 15.16
C SER A 103 -9.40 6.50 13.90
N GLU A 104 -9.82 5.25 13.74
CA GLU A 104 -9.35 4.37 12.68
C GLU A 104 -10.02 4.71 11.36
N PHE A 105 -11.28 5.18 11.38
CA PHE A 105 -11.99 5.57 10.16
C PHE A 105 -11.24 6.64 9.35
N PRO A 106 -10.93 7.84 9.89
CA PRO A 106 -10.27 8.86 9.10
C PRO A 106 -8.86 8.44 8.68
N VAL A 107 -8.16 7.67 9.52
CA VAL A 107 -6.81 7.18 9.20
C VAL A 107 -6.87 6.16 8.07
N LEU A 108 -7.67 5.10 8.18
CA LEU A 108 -7.71 4.04 7.18
C LEU A 108 -8.37 4.49 5.88
N VAL A 109 -9.51 5.20 5.98
CA VAL A 109 -10.35 5.54 4.82
C VAL A 109 -9.85 6.76 4.06
N PHE A 110 -9.27 7.76 4.73
CA PHE A 110 -8.83 9.00 4.06
C PHE A 110 -7.32 9.15 3.96
N PHE A 111 -6.52 8.33 4.64
CA PHE A 111 -5.06 8.44 4.61
C PHE A 111 -4.38 7.14 4.19
N TRP A 112 -4.42 6.11 5.03
CA TRP A 112 -3.61 4.91 4.90
C TRP A 112 -3.86 4.19 3.57
N HIS A 113 -5.05 3.64 3.33
CA HIS A 113 -5.28 2.91 2.09
C HIS A 113 -5.25 3.80 0.83
N PRO A 114 -5.93 4.97 0.77
CA PRO A 114 -5.92 5.77 -0.47
C PRO A 114 -4.51 6.18 -0.91
N ILE A 115 -3.63 6.47 0.05
CA ILE A 115 -2.28 6.94 -0.23
C ILE A 115 -1.31 5.77 -0.31
N MET A 116 -1.26 4.93 0.73
CA MET A 116 -0.28 3.85 0.86
C MET A 116 -0.61 2.65 -0.03
N SER A 117 -1.87 2.20 -0.10
CA SER A 117 -2.20 1.02 -0.90
C SER A 117 -2.45 1.32 -2.37
N PHE A 118 -2.72 2.59 -2.73
CA PHE A 118 -3.10 2.97 -4.09
C PHE A 118 -2.15 3.98 -4.75
N ILE A 119 -2.11 5.23 -4.29
CA ILE A 119 -1.35 6.30 -4.97
C ILE A 119 0.16 6.03 -4.97
N ILE A 120 0.77 5.79 -3.81
CA ILE A 120 2.22 5.60 -3.70
C ILE A 120 2.70 4.41 -4.55
N PRO A 121 2.05 3.22 -4.52
CA PRO A 121 2.39 2.11 -5.40
C PRO A 121 2.37 2.48 -6.88
N ILE A 122 1.39 3.26 -7.34
CA ILE A 122 1.32 3.76 -8.72
C ILE A 122 2.51 4.67 -9.02
N LEU A 123 2.78 5.66 -8.17
CA LEU A 123 3.89 6.60 -8.36
C LEU A 123 5.25 5.89 -8.38
N VAL A 124 5.47 4.95 -7.46
CA VAL A 124 6.71 4.16 -7.42
C VAL A 124 6.82 3.27 -8.65
N PHE A 125 5.73 2.66 -9.10
CA PHE A 125 5.70 1.88 -10.33
C PHE A 125 6.04 2.73 -11.57
N GLU A 126 5.54 3.95 -11.66
CA GLU A 126 5.88 4.91 -12.72
C GLU A 126 7.37 5.25 -12.73
N ILE A 127 7.97 5.50 -11.55
CA ILE A 127 9.42 5.74 -11.40
C ILE A 127 10.21 4.52 -11.88
N LEU A 128 9.86 3.32 -11.43
CA LEU A 128 10.58 2.10 -11.78
C LEU A 128 10.50 1.79 -13.27
N THR A 129 9.32 1.97 -13.87
CA THR A 129 9.09 1.63 -15.27
C THR A 129 9.39 2.77 -16.25
N LYS A 130 9.64 3.99 -15.75
CA LYS A 130 9.79 5.23 -16.54
C LYS A 130 8.58 5.54 -17.42
N LYS A 131 7.40 5.06 -17.05
CA LYS A 131 6.14 5.31 -17.77
C LYS A 131 5.27 6.24 -16.94
N VAL A 132 5.67 7.50 -16.90
CA VAL A 132 5.02 8.53 -16.08
C VAL A 132 3.76 9.03 -16.78
N LEU A 133 2.68 9.21 -16.03
CA LEU A 133 1.47 9.86 -16.53
C LEU A 133 1.70 11.38 -16.57
N ASN A 134 1.20 12.06 -17.61
CA ASN A 134 1.51 13.47 -17.87
C ASN A 134 1.31 14.40 -16.65
N ASP A 135 0.27 14.17 -15.86
CA ASP A 135 -0.06 15.01 -14.69
C ASP A 135 0.83 14.72 -13.46
N HIS A 136 1.62 13.65 -13.47
CA HIS A 136 2.42 13.19 -12.33
C HIS A 136 3.87 13.69 -12.34
N GLU A 137 4.38 14.13 -13.50
CA GLU A 137 5.79 14.52 -13.66
C GLU A 137 6.24 15.54 -12.60
N SER A 138 5.43 16.58 -12.37
CA SER A 138 5.72 17.66 -11.41
C SER A 138 5.92 17.16 -9.96
N ILE A 139 5.21 16.11 -9.56
CA ILE A 139 5.31 15.51 -8.24
C ILE A 139 6.57 14.65 -8.14
N LEU A 140 6.93 13.96 -9.21
CA LEU A 140 8.09 13.05 -9.27
C LEU A 140 9.44 13.79 -9.39
N ILE A 141 9.46 15.09 -9.69
CA ILE A 141 10.70 15.88 -9.67
C ILE A 141 11.34 15.84 -8.29
N LYS A 142 12.56 15.32 -8.24
CA LYS A 142 13.40 15.28 -7.03
C LYS A 142 13.78 16.69 -6.61
N THR A 143 13.50 17.02 -5.36
CA THR A 143 14.02 18.23 -4.70
C THR A 143 14.58 17.88 -3.34
N THR A 144 15.48 18.70 -2.80
CA THR A 144 16.07 18.49 -1.47
C THR A 144 14.97 18.46 -0.40
N LYS A 145 14.02 19.39 -0.46
CA LYS A 145 12.87 19.44 0.47
C LYS A 145 12.04 18.16 0.42
N LYS A 146 11.67 17.69 -0.78
CA LYS A 146 10.91 16.43 -0.92
C LYS A 146 11.71 15.22 -0.43
N THR A 147 13.02 15.20 -0.69
CA THR A 147 13.91 14.12 -0.23
C THR A 147 13.94 14.05 1.30
N ILE A 148 14.12 15.19 1.97
CA ILE A 148 14.08 15.26 3.44
C ILE A 148 12.73 14.78 3.98
N LEU A 149 11.62 15.25 3.40
CA LEU A 149 10.27 14.84 3.81
C LEU A 149 10.05 13.33 3.63
N ILE A 150 10.48 12.74 2.52
CA ILE A 150 10.40 11.30 2.27
C ILE A 150 11.25 10.54 3.29
N THR A 151 12.47 11.01 3.59
CA THR A 151 13.32 10.36 4.60
C THR A 151 12.68 10.40 5.98
N LEU A 152 12.14 11.55 6.41
CA LEU A 152 11.43 11.66 7.68
C LEU A 152 10.19 10.75 7.73
N PHE A 153 9.46 10.68 6.62
CA PHE A 153 8.32 9.79 6.49
C PHE A 153 8.71 8.31 6.60
N LEU A 154 9.80 7.89 5.95
CA LEU A 154 10.30 6.51 6.06
C LEU A 154 10.78 6.17 7.47
N ILE A 155 11.41 7.12 8.17
CA ILE A 155 11.76 6.97 9.60
C ILE A 155 10.49 6.84 10.45
N SER A 156 9.45 7.61 10.15
CA SER A 156 8.17 7.48 10.85
C SER A 156 7.47 6.16 10.56
N ILE A 157 7.57 5.61 9.34
CA ILE A 157 6.96 4.32 9.00
C ILE A 157 7.71 3.16 9.65
N SER A 158 9.03 3.26 9.83
CA SER A 158 9.79 2.16 10.43
C SER A 158 9.33 1.84 11.86
N THR A 159 8.73 2.81 12.57
CA THR A 159 8.12 2.57 13.88
C THR A 159 6.85 1.71 13.80
N PHE A 160 6.05 1.85 12.73
CA PHE A 160 4.88 1.00 12.49
C PHE A 160 5.29 -0.44 12.17
N ILE A 161 6.32 -0.61 11.31
CA ILE A 161 6.88 -1.94 11.03
C ILE A 161 7.37 -2.59 12.33
N ALA A 162 8.15 -1.85 13.13
CA ALA A 162 8.66 -2.35 14.41
C ALA A 162 7.51 -2.72 15.36
N ASN A 163 6.51 -1.85 15.51
CA ASN A 163 5.37 -2.07 16.39
C ASN A 163 4.55 -3.30 15.97
N GLY A 164 4.21 -3.43 14.68
CA GLY A 164 3.45 -4.57 14.18
C GLY A 164 4.21 -5.89 14.28
N ASN A 165 5.54 -5.87 14.36
CA ASN A 165 6.39 -7.05 14.61
C ASN A 165 6.73 -7.25 16.10
N GLY A 166 6.02 -6.59 17.03
CA GLY A 166 6.29 -6.72 18.46
C GLY A 166 7.68 -6.25 18.88
N PHE A 167 8.26 -5.31 18.12
CA PHE A 167 9.64 -4.81 18.24
C PHE A 167 10.73 -5.89 18.07
N ASP A 168 10.39 -7.04 17.47
CA ASP A 168 11.40 -8.02 17.09
C ASP A 168 12.18 -7.55 15.85
N LEU A 169 13.48 -7.36 16.05
CA LEU A 169 14.41 -6.91 15.01
C LEU A 169 14.50 -7.90 13.85
N LEU A 170 14.48 -9.20 14.15
CA LEU A 170 14.64 -10.22 13.11
C LEU A 170 13.40 -10.26 12.21
N SER A 171 12.21 -10.35 12.79
CA SER A 171 10.94 -10.36 12.07
C SER A 171 10.72 -9.09 11.26
N SER A 172 10.97 -7.91 11.86
CA SER A 172 10.84 -6.61 11.17
C SER A 172 11.72 -6.52 9.93
N ASN A 173 12.98 -6.93 10.05
CA ASN A 173 13.92 -6.90 8.93
C ASN A 173 13.61 -7.99 7.90
N ALA A 174 13.22 -9.20 8.31
CA ALA A 174 12.87 -10.28 7.41
C ALA A 174 11.64 -9.93 6.55
N SER A 175 10.62 -9.33 7.17
CA SER A 175 9.40 -8.80 6.53
C SER A 175 9.74 -7.80 5.41
N LEU A 176 10.53 -6.78 5.74
CA LEU A 176 10.90 -5.72 4.80
C LEU A 176 11.84 -6.22 3.70
N ILE A 177 12.94 -6.88 4.08
CA ILE A 177 13.97 -7.36 3.14
C ILE A 177 13.35 -8.39 2.19
N GLY A 178 12.55 -9.33 2.70
CA GLY A 178 11.88 -10.34 1.87
C GLY A 178 10.98 -9.71 0.82
N THR A 179 10.17 -8.72 1.21
CA THR A 179 9.30 -8.00 0.27
C THR A 179 10.09 -7.19 -0.75
N LEU A 180 11.16 -6.50 -0.33
CA LEU A 180 12.03 -5.75 -1.24
C LEU A 180 12.79 -6.65 -2.22
N LEU A 181 13.19 -7.86 -1.82
CA LEU A 181 13.80 -8.86 -2.70
C LEU A 181 12.80 -9.31 -3.77
N ILE A 182 11.55 -9.61 -3.40
CA ILE A 182 10.48 -9.96 -4.34
C ILE A 182 10.28 -8.83 -5.37
N ILE A 183 10.15 -7.59 -4.89
CA ILE A 183 10.00 -6.41 -5.77
C ILE A 183 11.21 -6.27 -6.70
N SER A 184 12.43 -6.45 -6.20
CA SER A 184 13.66 -6.34 -7.00
C SER A 184 13.73 -7.40 -8.10
N VAL A 185 13.36 -8.65 -7.78
CA VAL A 185 13.29 -9.74 -8.76
C VAL A 185 12.22 -9.45 -9.81
N LEU A 186 11.01 -9.05 -9.40
CA LEU A 186 9.91 -8.73 -10.32
C LEU A 186 10.25 -7.55 -11.23
N TYR A 187 10.94 -6.53 -10.70
CA TYR A 187 11.44 -5.40 -11.48
C TYR A 187 12.47 -5.82 -12.52
N TYR A 188 13.43 -6.67 -12.14
CA TYR A 188 14.42 -7.20 -13.08
C TYR A 188 13.77 -8.02 -14.19
N LEU A 189 12.82 -8.89 -13.85
CA LEU A 189 12.05 -9.67 -14.82
C LEU A 189 11.20 -8.78 -15.74
N THR A 190 10.63 -7.70 -15.20
CA THR A 190 9.88 -6.71 -15.98
C THR A 190 10.76 -5.98 -17.00
N LYS A 191 12.03 -5.71 -16.68
CA LYS A 191 12.97 -5.09 -17.63
C LYS A 191 13.43 -6.03 -18.74
N LYS A 192 13.58 -7.32 -18.43
CA LYS A 192 13.96 -8.35 -19.40
C LYS A 192 12.80 -8.78 -20.30
N ALA A 193 11.58 -8.58 -19.82
CA ALA A 193 10.34 -8.79 -20.55
C ALA A 193 10.14 -7.66 -21.55
#